data_AF-A0A7S2CK95-F1
#
_entry.id   AF-A0A7S2CK95-F1
#
_cell.length_a   1.000
_cell.length_b   1.000
_cell.length_c   1.000
_cell.angle_alpha   90.00
_cell.angle_beta   90.00
_cell.angle_gamma   90.00
#
_symmetry.space_group_name_H-M   'P 1'
#
loop_
_entity.id
_entity.type
_entity.pdbx_description
1 polymer ?
#
loop_
_entity_poly.entity_id
_entity_poly.type
_entity_poly.pdbx_seq_one_letter_code
_entity_poly.pdbx_strand_id
1 'polypeptide(L)'
;ARAVPSPGGRLDGVIIGIGCNINTPRDDLANIARPVWPATSLHAETGEVYDVDTIRRRVVANFAGELPMFFDLGFAAFRRQVNELEVLMGARVRFRVHDTEEVDGVFDGVDDLGHIL
;
A
#
# COMPACT_ATOMS: atom_id res chain seq x y z
N ALA A 1 7.09 6.12 2.39
CA ALA A 1 6.79 7.49 2.89
C ALA A 1 8.04 8.06 3.56
N ARG A 2 8.16 9.39 3.67
CA ARG A 2 9.28 10.06 4.33
C ARG A 2 8.74 11.03 5.37
N ALA A 3 9.17 10.89 6.61
CA ALA A 3 8.95 11.86 7.67
C ALA A 3 9.77 13.13 7.41
N VAL A 4 9.15 14.30 7.60
CA VAL A 4 9.79 15.61 7.51
C VAL A 4 9.90 16.15 8.94
N PRO A 5 11.10 16.13 9.57
CA PRO A 5 11.28 16.57 10.93
C PRO A 5 11.35 18.10 11.03
N SER A 6 10.89 18.63 12.16
CA SER A 6 11.06 20.02 12.59
C SER A 6 12.30 20.16 13.48
N PRO A 7 12.92 21.34 13.55
CA PRO A 7 13.84 21.66 14.64
C PRO A 7 13.09 21.50 15.98
N GLY A 8 13.56 20.59 16.84
CA GLY A 8 12.90 20.26 18.13
C GLY A 8 12.28 18.86 18.23
N GLY A 9 12.38 18.03 17.17
CA GLY A 9 12.01 16.62 17.23
C GLY A 9 10.53 16.32 16.96
N ARG A 10 9.73 17.33 16.60
CA ARG A 10 8.37 17.14 16.08
C ARG A 10 8.43 16.79 14.59
N LEU A 11 7.41 16.13 14.06
CA LEU A 11 7.22 15.98 12.62
C LEU A 11 6.46 17.19 12.07
N ASP A 12 7.01 17.85 11.05
CA ASP A 12 6.33 18.90 10.29
C ASP A 12 5.43 18.32 9.19
N GLY A 13 5.70 17.08 8.76
CA GLY A 13 4.84 16.40 7.81
C GLY A 13 5.32 15.02 7.41
N VAL A 14 4.54 14.38 6.55
CA VAL A 14 4.88 13.09 5.93
C VAL A 14 4.67 13.23 4.43
N ILE A 15 5.69 12.85 3.65
CA ILE A 15 5.61 12.76 2.19
C ILE A 15 5.25 11.32 1.82
N ILE A 16 4.13 11.14 1.14
CA ILE A 16 3.64 9.85 0.66
C ILE A 16 3.71 9.85 -0.87
N GLY A 17 4.48 8.91 -1.43
CA GLY A 17 4.47 8.62 -2.86
C GLY A 17 3.57 7.42 -3.13
N ILE A 18 2.62 7.57 -4.06
CA ILE A 18 1.72 6.50 -4.51
C ILE A 18 2.02 6.25 -5.99
N GLY A 19 2.55 5.07 -6.30
CA GLY A 19 2.82 4.62 -7.66
C GLY A 19 1.83 3.53 -8.05
N CYS A 20 1.15 3.70 -9.19
CA CYS A 20 0.21 2.71 -9.72
C CYS A 20 0.51 2.45 -11.20
N ASN A 21 0.60 1.17 -11.58
CA ASN A 21 0.66 0.79 -12.99
C ASN A 21 -0.76 0.83 -13.56
N ILE A 22 -1.03 1.77 -14.47
CA ILE A 22 -2.38 1.98 -15.03
C ILE A 22 -2.50 1.34 -16.42
N ASN A 23 -1.81 1.89 -17.41
CA ASN A 23 -1.95 1.49 -18.82
C ASN A 23 -0.77 0.66 -19.37
N THR A 24 0.16 0.23 -18.50
CA THR A 24 1.35 -0.53 -18.94
C THR A 24 0.92 -1.90 -19.49
N PRO A 25 1.24 -2.25 -20.74
CA PRO A 25 0.93 -3.56 -21.31
C PRO A 25 1.58 -4.71 -20.55
N ARG A 26 0.97 -5.90 -20.64
CA ARG A 26 1.47 -7.14 -20.01
C ARG A 26 2.88 -7.50 -20.50
N ASP A 27 3.15 -7.31 -21.79
CA ASP A 27 4.45 -7.62 -22.40
C ASP A 27 5.56 -6.70 -21.86
N ASP A 28 5.27 -5.43 -21.63
CA ASP A 28 6.23 -4.49 -21.03
C ASP A 28 6.51 -4.85 -19.57
N LEU A 29 5.48 -5.24 -18.81
CA LEU A 29 5.60 -5.69 -17.42
C LEU A 29 6.40 -6.99 -17.28
N ALA A 30 6.39 -7.85 -18.30
CA ALA A 30 7.17 -9.08 -18.34
C ALA A 30 8.69 -8.81 -18.41
N ASN A 31 9.08 -7.65 -18.95
CA ASN A 31 10.49 -7.26 -19.14
C ASN A 31 11.11 -6.55 -17.93
N ILE A 32 10.32 -6.24 -16.89
CA ILE A 32 10.84 -5.61 -15.67
C ILE A 32 11.71 -6.63 -14.92
N ALA A 33 13.00 -6.32 -14.72
CA ALA A 33 13.92 -7.15 -13.95
C ALA A 33 13.45 -7.27 -12.49
N ARG A 34 13.29 -8.50 -11.97
CA ARG A 34 12.64 -8.77 -10.69
C ARG A 34 13.59 -9.44 -9.68
N PRO A 35 13.52 -9.05 -8.41
CA PRO A 35 13.68 -9.99 -7.31
C PRO A 35 12.37 -10.35 -6.61
N VAL A 36 11.24 -9.65 -6.81
CA VAL A 36 10.01 -9.91 -6.04
C VAL A 36 8.73 -9.70 -6.86
N TRP A 37 7.97 -10.79 -7.08
CA TRP A 37 6.59 -10.90 -7.60
C TRP A 37 6.26 -10.33 -9.01
N PRO A 38 5.32 -10.94 -9.76
CA PRO A 38 4.84 -10.37 -11.01
C PRO A 38 4.16 -9.02 -10.83
N ALA A 39 4.71 -8.00 -11.48
CA ALA A 39 4.03 -6.73 -11.65
C ALA A 39 2.82 -6.90 -12.58
N THR A 40 1.73 -6.20 -12.25
CA THR A 40 0.57 -6.05 -13.13
C THR A 40 0.17 -4.57 -13.27
N SER A 41 -0.81 -4.29 -14.12
CA SER A 41 -1.44 -2.97 -14.32
C SER A 41 -2.95 -3.14 -14.49
N LEU A 42 -3.72 -2.06 -14.35
CA LEU A 42 -5.16 -2.13 -14.64
C LEU A 42 -5.43 -2.62 -16.07
N HIS A 43 -4.69 -2.08 -17.04
CA HIS A 43 -4.81 -2.50 -18.43
C HIS A 43 -4.46 -3.97 -18.66
N ALA A 44 -3.41 -4.48 -18.01
CA ALA A 44 -3.03 -5.88 -18.15
C ALA A 44 -4.10 -6.84 -17.61
N GLU A 45 -4.84 -6.46 -16.56
CA GLU A 45 -5.88 -7.28 -15.95
C GLU A 45 -7.25 -7.13 -16.62
N THR A 46 -7.60 -5.94 -17.12
CA THR A 46 -8.94 -5.68 -17.67
C THR A 46 -9.00 -5.59 -19.19
N GLY A 47 -7.86 -5.37 -19.85
CA GLY A 47 -7.77 -5.08 -21.29
C GLY A 47 -8.14 -3.64 -21.65
N GLU A 48 -8.59 -2.82 -20.70
CA GLU A 48 -9.08 -1.47 -20.92
C GLU A 48 -7.97 -0.42 -20.80
N VAL A 49 -8.12 0.70 -21.49
CA VAL A 49 -7.23 1.88 -21.34
C VAL A 49 -7.95 2.94 -20.53
N TYR A 50 -7.28 3.43 -19.49
CA TYR A 50 -7.86 4.37 -18.54
C TYR A 50 -7.32 5.79 -18.69
N ASP A 51 -8.17 6.77 -18.41
CA ASP A 51 -7.75 8.17 -18.23
C ASP A 51 -6.98 8.32 -16.90
N VAL A 52 -5.66 8.45 -17.03
CA VAL A 52 -4.72 8.59 -15.91
C VAL A 52 -5.01 9.84 -15.08
N ASP A 53 -5.45 10.94 -15.69
CA ASP A 53 -5.75 12.17 -14.96
C ASP A 53 -6.99 12.01 -14.09
N THR A 54 -8.01 11.31 -14.60
CA THR A 54 -9.20 10.99 -13.83
C THR A 54 -8.89 10.04 -12.68
N ILE A 55 -8.09 9.00 -12.89
CA ILE A 55 -7.65 8.11 -11.81
C ILE A 55 -6.87 8.89 -10.75
N ARG A 56 -5.89 9.71 -11.16
CA ARG A 56 -5.08 10.53 -10.26
C ARG A 56 -5.95 11.43 -9.38
N ARG A 57 -6.90 12.16 -9.98
CA ARG A 57 -7.82 13.02 -9.23
C ARG A 57 -8.66 12.23 -8.23
N ARG A 58 -9.17 11.06 -8.62
CA ARG A 58 -9.97 10.20 -7.75
C ARG A 58 -9.15 9.63 -6.59
N VAL A 59 -7.92 9.18 -6.84
CA VAL A 59 -7.01 8.69 -5.79
C VAL A 59 -6.73 9.80 -4.78
N VAL A 60 -6.38 11.01 -5.24
CA VAL A 60 -6.11 12.15 -4.34
C VAL A 60 -7.35 12.54 -3.55
N ALA A 61 -8.51 12.64 -4.21
CA ALA A 61 -9.75 13.03 -3.55
C ALA A 61 -10.19 12.01 -2.48
N ASN A 62 -10.15 10.71 -2.82
CA ASN A 62 -10.49 9.65 -1.87
C ASN A 62 -9.49 9.63 -0.70
N PHE A 63 -8.18 9.66 -0.99
CA PHE A 63 -7.17 9.70 0.06
C PHE A 63 -7.35 10.90 0.99
N ALA A 64 -7.55 12.09 0.45
CA ALA A 64 -7.79 13.29 1.24
C ALA A 64 -9.09 13.23 2.06
N GLY A 65 -10.12 12.56 1.53
CA GLY A 65 -11.39 12.33 2.22
C GLY A 65 -11.27 11.43 3.45
N GLU A 66 -10.32 10.50 3.46
CA GLU A 66 -10.09 9.58 4.57
C GLU A 66 -9.19 10.17 5.68
N LEU A 67 -8.42 11.22 5.38
CA LEU A 67 -7.47 11.81 6.34
C LEU A 67 -8.12 12.32 7.64
N PRO A 68 -9.28 13.02 7.62
CA PRO A 68 -9.93 13.45 8.87
C PRO A 68 -10.23 12.28 9.80
N MET A 69 -10.78 11.19 9.25
CA MET A 69 -11.09 9.98 10.03
C MET A 69 -9.82 9.35 10.59
N PHE A 70 -8.74 9.32 9.81
CA PHE A 70 -7.44 8.85 10.30
C PHE A 70 -6.87 9.73 11.41
N PHE A 71 -7.01 11.06 11.34
CA PHE A 71 -6.54 11.95 12.40
C PHE A 71 -7.36 11.84 13.68
N ASP A 72 -8.66 11.57 13.57
CA ASP A 72 -9.56 11.47 14.71
C ASP A 72 -9.52 10.10 15.39
N LEU A 73 -9.49 9.03 14.59
CA LEU A 73 -9.66 7.65 15.07
C LEU A 73 -8.41 6.77 14.90
N GLY A 74 -7.38 7.29 14.24
CA GLY A 74 -6.17 6.52 13.91
C GLY A 74 -6.44 5.39 12.93
N PHE A 75 -5.57 4.37 12.97
CA PHE A 75 -5.66 3.20 12.10
C PHE A 75 -6.87 2.30 12.41
N ALA A 76 -7.36 2.29 13.65
CA ALA A 76 -8.45 1.44 14.10
C ALA A 76 -9.72 1.57 13.23
N ALA A 77 -10.00 2.77 12.71
CA ALA A 77 -11.13 3.01 11.81
C ALA A 77 -11.04 2.22 10.48
N PHE A 78 -9.83 1.89 10.03
CA PHE A 78 -9.57 1.21 8.77
C PHE A 78 -9.28 -0.29 8.93
N ARG A 79 -9.01 -0.75 10.15
CA ARG A 79 -8.58 -2.14 10.43
C ARG A 79 -9.46 -3.19 9.75
N ARG A 80 -10.78 -3.06 9.89
CA ARG A 80 -11.73 -4.03 9.31
C ARG A 80 -11.58 -4.09 7.79
N GLN A 81 -11.58 -2.93 7.12
CA GLN A 81 -11.47 -2.85 5.67
C GLN A 81 -10.12 -3.38 5.18
N VAL A 82 -9.03 -3.08 5.89
CA VAL A 82 -7.70 -3.61 5.56
C VAL A 82 -7.69 -5.14 5.62
N ASN A 83 -8.17 -5.72 6.72
CA ASN A 83 -8.22 -7.18 6.86
C ASN A 83 -9.18 -7.85 5.85
N GLU A 84 -10.28 -7.20 5.47
CA GLU A 84 -11.22 -7.70 4.45
C GLU A 84 -10.65 -7.71 3.03
N LEU A 85 -9.70 -6.81 2.73
CA LEU A 85 -9.07 -6.70 1.41
C LEU A 85 -7.75 -7.48 1.30
N GLU A 86 -7.25 -8.02 2.40
CA GLU A 86 -5.95 -8.69 2.45
C GLU A 86 -6.04 -10.12 1.90
N VAL A 87 -5.21 -10.41 0.89
CA VAL A 87 -5.23 -11.68 0.16
C VAL A 87 -4.40 -12.77 0.85
N LEU A 88 -3.53 -12.38 1.79
CA LEU A 88 -2.64 -13.29 2.51
C LEU A 88 -3.23 -13.83 3.82
N MET A 89 -4.48 -13.50 4.16
CA MET A 89 -5.13 -13.96 5.39
C MET A 89 -5.10 -15.50 5.52
N GLY A 90 -4.56 -16.00 6.63
CA GLY A 90 -4.40 -17.44 6.90
C GLY A 90 -3.29 -18.13 6.07
N ALA A 91 -2.57 -17.39 5.22
CA ALA A 91 -1.46 -17.95 4.45
C ALA A 91 -0.19 -18.03 5.31
N ARG A 92 0.64 -19.04 5.02
CA ARG A 92 1.99 -19.10 5.58
C ARG A 92 2.86 -18.07 4.87
N VAL A 93 3.41 -17.12 5.62
CA VAL A 93 4.20 -16.00 5.12
C VAL A 93 5.55 -15.93 5.81
N ARG A 94 6.46 -15.20 5.17
CA ARG A 94 7.78 -14.86 5.71
C ARG A 94 7.97 -13.36 5.64
N PHE A 95 8.17 -12.72 6.80
CA PHE A 95 8.49 -11.30 6.89
C PHE A 95 9.98 -11.10 7.10
N ARG A 96 10.56 -10.15 6.37
CA ARG A 96 11.89 -9.62 6.67
C ARG A 96 11.71 -8.40 7.57
N VAL A 97 12.13 -8.48 8.83
CA VAL A 97 11.98 -7.41 9.83
C VAL A 97 13.20 -6.47 9.79
N HIS A 98 14.38 -7.04 9.56
CA HIS A 98 15.65 -6.35 9.35
C HIS A 98 16.47 -7.08 8.27
N ASP A 99 17.59 -6.50 7.82
CA ASP A 99 18.38 -7.03 6.68
C ASP A 99 18.73 -8.52 6.78
N THR A 100 18.91 -9.04 8.00
CA THR A 100 19.27 -10.44 8.27
C THR A 100 18.21 -11.22 9.07
N GLU A 101 17.11 -10.57 9.46
CA GLU A 101 16.11 -11.18 10.33
C GLU A 101 14.84 -11.48 9.55
N GLU A 102 14.48 -12.76 9.53
CA GLU A 102 13.25 -13.27 8.91
C GLU A 102 12.40 -13.98 9.95
N VAL A 103 11.10 -13.70 9.92
CA VAL A 103 10.08 -14.31 10.77
C VAL A 103 9.13 -15.11 9.88
N ASP A 104 8.98 -16.40 10.19
CA ASP A 104 8.06 -17.32 9.51
C ASP A 104 6.81 -17.55 10.36
N GLY A 105 5.62 -17.44 9.76
CA GLY A 105 4.36 -17.57 10.49
C GLY A 105 3.15 -17.74 9.58
N VAL A 106 1.96 -17.70 10.19
CA VAL A 106 0.69 -17.57 9.48
C VAL A 106 0.22 -16.13 9.66
N PHE A 107 -0.12 -15.45 8.58
CA PHE A 107 -0.60 -14.08 8.64
C PHE A 107 -2.05 -14.04 9.13
N ASP A 108 -2.29 -13.37 10.26
CA ASP A 108 -3.61 -13.25 10.91
C ASP A 108 -4.18 -11.82 10.84
N GLY A 109 -3.66 -11.01 9.91
CA GLY A 109 -4.11 -9.65 9.67
C GLY A 109 -3.32 -8.60 10.43
N VAL A 110 -3.99 -7.49 10.73
CA VAL A 110 -3.46 -6.40 11.53
C VAL A 110 -4.37 -6.04 12.72
N ASP A 111 -3.75 -5.50 13.78
CA ASP A 111 -4.42 -4.99 14.97
C ASP A 111 -4.89 -3.52 14.81
N ASP A 112 -5.42 -2.93 15.88
CA ASP A 112 -5.95 -1.56 15.88
C ASP A 112 -4.87 -0.47 15.73
N LEU A 113 -3.60 -0.84 15.95
CA LEU A 113 -2.44 0.02 15.77
C LEU A 113 -1.76 -0.20 14.40
N GLY A 114 -2.22 -1.19 13.64
CA GLY A 114 -1.65 -1.56 12.35
C GLY A 114 -0.44 -2.49 12.47
N HIS A 115 -0.22 -3.12 13.63
CA HIS A 115 0.79 -4.16 13.75
C HIS A 115 0.32 -5.44 13.08
N ILE A 116 1.25 -6.15 12.44
CA ILE A 116 1.03 -7.45 11.82
C ILE A 116 0.86 -8.51 12.91
N LEU A 117 -0.14 -9.38 12.73
CA LEU A 117 -0.45 -10.52 13.58
C LEU A 117 -0.07 -11.85 12.91
#